data_AF-A0A3S4FPQ0-F1
#
_entry.id   AF-A0A3S4FPQ0-F1
#
_cell.length_a   1.000
_cell.length_b   1.000
_cell.length_c   1.000
_cell.angle_alpha   90.00
_cell.angle_beta   90.00
_cell.angle_gamma   90.00
#
_symmetry.space_group_name_H-M   'P 1'
#
loop_
_entity.id
_entity.type
_entity.pdbx_description
1 polymer ?
#
loop_
_entity_poly.entity_id
_entity_poly.type
_entity_poly.pdbx_seq_one_letter_code
_entity_poly.pdbx_strand_id
1 'polypeptide(L)'
;MTALRANLDGFPSKSVVSRSRLRGAITDLLGQGWEPWRTVAELVAEDTGATAESIDATLWRMWRAGAIDVRGRGRRRKIRVRAVGPAR
;
A
#
# COMPACT_ATOMS: atom_id res chain seq x y z
N MET A 1 33.08 27.07 22.12
CA MET A 1 31.92 27.66 21.42
C MET A 1 31.28 26.56 20.58
N THR A 2 30.19 26.03 21.10
CA THR A 2 29.72 24.65 20.92
C THR A 2 28.64 24.54 19.84
N ALA A 3 28.74 23.46 19.05
CA ALA A 3 27.68 22.78 18.29
C ALA A 3 26.99 23.50 17.12
N LEU A 4 27.56 23.26 15.94
CA LEU A 4 26.91 22.56 14.82
C LEU A 4 25.57 21.90 15.21
N ARG A 5 24.42 22.45 14.79
CA ARG A 5 23.11 21.78 14.88
C ARG A 5 22.25 22.09 13.65
N ALA A 6 22.32 21.14 12.73
CA ALA A 6 21.24 20.61 11.89
C ALA A 6 20.12 21.59 11.48
N ASN A 7 20.28 22.20 10.30
CA ASN A 7 19.17 22.66 9.47
C ASN A 7 19.07 21.69 8.27
N LEU A 8 18.43 20.53 8.50
CA LEU A 8 18.04 19.59 7.44
C LEU A 8 16.51 19.46 7.38
N ASP A 9 15.79 20.55 7.65
CA ASP A 9 14.38 20.69 7.31
C ASP A 9 14.28 20.94 5.80
N GLY A 10 13.90 19.93 5.01
CA GLY A 10 13.65 20.18 3.58
C GLY A 10 13.52 18.98 2.65
N PHE A 11 13.66 17.74 3.11
CA PHE A 11 13.32 16.58 2.31
C PHE A 11 12.31 15.74 3.08
N PRO A 12 11.14 15.37 2.49
CA PRO A 12 10.34 14.32 3.09
C PRO A 12 11.26 13.10 3.10
N SER A 13 11.78 12.73 4.29
CA SER A 13 12.56 11.52 4.44
C SER A 13 11.70 10.42 3.85
N LYS A 14 12.16 9.80 2.77
CA LYS A 14 11.50 8.66 2.14
C LYS A 14 11.36 7.62 3.25
N SER A 15 10.22 7.60 3.93
CA SER A 15 9.95 6.72 5.06
C SER A 15 9.96 5.32 4.47
N VAL A 16 11.04 4.59 4.75
CA VAL A 16 11.20 3.23 4.24
C VAL A 16 10.26 2.34 5.06
N VAL A 17 9.03 2.18 4.55
CA VAL A 17 8.05 1.28 5.16
C VAL A 17 8.38 -0.15 4.74
N SER A 18 8.45 -1.05 5.72
CA SER A 18 8.70 -2.46 5.45
C SER A 18 7.57 -3.05 4.59
N ARG A 19 7.94 -3.91 3.65
CA ARG A 19 6.97 -4.55 2.74
C ARG A 19 5.92 -5.36 3.49
N SER A 20 6.32 -6.00 4.60
CA SER A 20 5.42 -6.76 5.46
C SER A 20 4.36 -5.87 6.10
N ARG A 21 4.73 -4.66 6.55
CA ARG A 21 3.79 -3.69 7.10
C ARG A 21 2.78 -3.22 6.05
N LEU A 22 3.24 -2.90 4.84
CA LEU A 22 2.34 -2.51 3.74
C LEU A 22 1.36 -3.62 3.38
N ARG A 23 1.84 -4.87 3.32
CA ARG A 23 0.99 -6.02 3.02
C ARG A 23 -0.07 -6.22 4.11
N GLY A 24 0.30 -6.09 5.39
CA GLY A 24 -0.62 -6.14 6.52
C GLY A 24 -1.71 -5.08 6.38
N ALA A 25 -1.32 -3.80 6.31
CA ALA A 25 -2.25 -2.68 6.20
C ALA A 25 -3.22 -2.81 5.01
N ILE A 26 -2.72 -3.23 3.83
CA ILE A 26 -3.57 -3.49 2.65
C ILE A 26 -4.58 -4.62 2.94
N THR A 27 -4.15 -5.70 3.57
CA THR A 27 -5.02 -6.86 3.84
C THR A 27 -6.08 -6.53 4.88
N ASP A 28 -5.70 -5.76 5.91
CA ASP A 28 -6.62 -5.32 6.98
C ASP A 28 -7.68 -4.36 6.43
N LEU A 29 -7.32 -3.50 5.47
CA LEU A 29 -8.26 -2.62 4.77
C LEU A 29 -9.19 -3.37 3.81
N LEU A 30 -8.67 -4.39 3.13
CA LEU A 30 -9.44 -5.13 2.15
C LEU A 30 -10.30 -6.20 2.82
N GLY A 31 -11.56 -5.85 3.09
CA GLY A 31 -12.58 -6.82 3.48
C GLY A 31 -12.99 -7.76 2.32
N GLN A 32 -14.17 -8.39 2.44
CA GLN A 32 -14.68 -9.31 1.42
C GLN A 32 -15.23 -8.60 0.14
N GLY A 33 -15.19 -7.27 0.11
CA GLY A 33 -15.75 -6.42 -0.94
C GLY A 33 -14.76 -5.96 -2.02
N TRP A 34 -15.29 -5.33 -3.06
CA TRP A 34 -14.50 -4.68 -4.11
C TRP A 34 -14.26 -3.22 -3.80
N GLU A 35 -13.04 -2.88 -3.41
CA GLU A 35 -12.65 -1.52 -3.05
C GLU A 35 -11.98 -0.79 -4.21
N PRO A 36 -12.19 0.54 -4.35
CA PRO A 36 -11.44 1.32 -5.33
C PRO A 36 -9.94 1.29 -5.01
N TRP A 37 -9.11 1.01 -6.02
CA TRP A 37 -7.65 0.95 -5.87
C TRP A 37 -7.09 2.22 -5.23
N ARG A 38 -7.58 3.38 -5.69
CA ARG A 38 -7.13 4.68 -5.22
C ARG A 38 -7.45 4.91 -3.74
N THR A 39 -8.66 4.56 -3.32
CA THR A 39 -9.08 4.70 -1.91
C THR A 39 -8.21 3.85 -1.00
N VAL A 40 -7.92 2.61 -1.40
CA VAL A 40 -7.03 1.74 -0.63
C VAL A 40 -5.62 2.33 -0.56
N ALA A 41 -5.10 2.86 -1.67
CA ALA A 41 -3.79 3.48 -1.68
C ALA A 41 -3.70 4.73 -0.79
N GLU A 42 -4.73 5.58 -0.79
CA GLU A 42 -4.81 6.77 0.07
C GLU A 42 -4.86 6.40 1.56
N LEU A 43 -5.70 5.43 1.94
CA LEU A 43 -5.81 4.97 3.34
C LEU A 43 -4.53 4.28 3.84
N VAL A 44 -3.88 3.46 3.01
CA VAL A 44 -2.59 2.84 3.36
C VAL A 44 -1.49 3.89 3.49
N ALA A 45 -1.50 4.93 2.66
CA ALA A 45 -0.54 6.02 2.76
C ALA A 45 -0.72 6.80 4.08
N GLU A 46 -1.96 7.05 4.48
CA GLU A 46 -2.29 7.71 5.75
C GLU A 46 -1.85 6.88 6.96
N ASP A 47 -2.13 5.57 6.97
CA ASP A 47 -1.78 4.67 8.08
C ASP A 47 -0.26 4.40 8.20
N THR A 48 0.43 4.25 7.07
CA THR A 48 1.82 3.79 7.06
C THR A 48 2.85 4.90 6.81
N GLY A 49 2.40 6.04 6.29
CA GLY A 49 3.27 7.10 5.78
C GLY A 49 4.01 6.73 4.49
N ALA A 50 3.62 5.66 3.79
CA ALA A 50 4.28 5.23 2.56
C ALA A 50 3.91 6.06 1.34
N THR A 51 4.82 6.12 0.38
CA THR A 51 4.56 6.77 -0.92
C THR A 51 3.57 5.96 -1.76
N ALA A 52 2.79 6.65 -2.60
CA ALA A 52 1.89 6.02 -3.56
C ALA A 52 2.61 5.01 -4.48
N GLU A 53 3.85 5.30 -4.89
CA GLU A 53 4.67 4.40 -5.71
C GLU A 53 4.95 3.07 -5.00
N SER A 54 5.34 3.12 -3.72
CA SER A 54 5.59 1.92 -2.90
C SER A 54 4.33 1.08 -2.71
N ILE A 55 3.18 1.74 -2.53
CA ILE A 55 1.89 1.09 -2.34
C ILE A 55 1.44 0.43 -3.64
N ASP A 56 1.49 1.15 -4.77
CA ASP A 56 1.16 0.62 -6.09
C ASP A 56 2.05 -0.58 -6.44
N ALA A 57 3.35 -0.48 -6.20
CA ALA A 57 4.28 -1.59 -6.41
C ALA A 57 3.92 -2.82 -5.55
N THR A 58 3.44 -2.60 -4.32
CA THR A 58 3.03 -3.68 -3.41
C THR A 58 1.72 -4.32 -3.86
N LEU A 59 0.70 -3.52 -4.22
CA LEU A 59 -0.56 -4.00 -4.75
C LEU A 59 -0.37 -4.83 -6.04
N TRP A 60 0.47 -4.35 -6.97
CA TRP A 60 0.77 -5.10 -8.18
C TRP A 60 1.49 -6.43 -7.91
N ARG A 61 2.39 -6.46 -6.92
CA ARG A 61 3.03 -7.71 -6.49
C ARG A 61 2.03 -8.67 -5.87
N MET A 62 1.11 -8.18 -5.04
CA MET A 62 0.05 -9.00 -4.44
C MET A 62 -0.86 -9.60 -5.52
N TRP A 63 -1.21 -8.82 -6.56
CA TRP A 63 -1.98 -9.32 -7.69
C TRP A 63 -1.22 -10.40 -8.47
N ARG A 64 0.05 -10.16 -8.80
CA ARG A 64 0.90 -11.17 -9.48
C ARG A 64 1.06 -12.45 -8.65
N ALA A 65 1.10 -12.33 -7.33
CA ALA A 65 1.16 -13.46 -6.40
C ALA A 65 -0.20 -14.14 -6.18
N GLY A 66 -1.28 -13.66 -6.80
CA GLY A 66 -2.63 -14.21 -6.66
C GLY A 66 -3.30 -13.93 -5.32
N ALA A 67 -2.77 -13.00 -4.51
CA ALA A 67 -3.34 -12.65 -3.20
C ALA A 67 -4.56 -11.72 -3.31
N ILE A 68 -4.65 -10.93 -4.39
CA ILE A 68 -5.77 -10.04 -4.65
C ILE A 68 -6.27 -10.22 -6.08
N ASP A 69 -7.55 -9.95 -6.31
CA ASP A 69 -8.10 -9.77 -7.65
C ASP A 69 -8.11 -8.29 -8.00
N VAL A 70 -7.90 -7.97 -9.27
CA VAL A 70 -7.98 -6.61 -9.82
C VAL A 70 -8.95 -6.62 -10.99
N ARG A 71 -9.87 -5.66 -11.04
CA ARG A 71 -10.76 -5.44 -12.20
C ARG A 71 -10.81 -3.97 -12.57
N GLY A 72 -11.29 -3.70 -13.78
CA GLY A 72 -11.36 -2.34 -14.33
C GLY A 72 -10.00 -1.83 -14.82
N ARG A 73 -9.96 -0.57 -15.27
CA ARG A 73 -8.76 0.06 -15.84
C ARG A 73 -8.62 1.50 -15.36
N GLY A 74 -7.37 1.98 -15.36
CA GLY A 74 -7.03 3.34 -14.92
C GLY A 74 -7.64 3.71 -13.57
N ARG A 75 -8.29 4.87 -13.51
CA ARG A 75 -8.94 5.39 -12.28
C ARG A 75 -10.13 4.58 -11.78
N ARG A 76 -10.69 3.68 -12.61
CA ARG A 76 -11.82 2.81 -12.24
C ARG A 76 -11.37 1.43 -11.74
N ARG A 77 -10.07 1.23 -11.49
CA ARG A 77 -9.58 -0.03 -10.93
C ARG A 77 -10.19 -0.28 -9.55
N LYS A 78 -10.64 -1.51 -9.36
CA LYS A 78 -11.09 -2.02 -8.07
C LYS A 78 -10.29 -3.27 -7.71
N ILE A 79 -10.09 -3.48 -6.42
CA ILE A 79 -9.35 -4.61 -5.86
C ILE A 79 -10.14 -5.27 -4.77
N ARG A 80 -9.85 -6.54 -4.51
CA ARG A 80 -10.35 -7.28 -3.36
C ARG A 80 -9.34 -8.35 -2.97
N VAL A 81 -9.35 -8.79 -1.72
CA VAL A 81 -8.61 -10.01 -1.36
C VAL A 81 -9.19 -11.17 -2.14
N ARG A 82 -8.33 -11.97 -2.77
CA ARG A 82 -8.77 -13.25 -3.31
C ARG A 82 -9.00 -14.14 -2.11
N ALA A 83 -10.25 -14.50 -1.85
CA ALA A 83 -10.56 -15.52 -0.87
C ALA A 83 -9.71 -16.75 -1.22
N VAL A 84 -8.80 -17.12 -0.32
CA VAL A 84 -8.16 -18.43 -0.40
C VAL A 84 -9.28 -19.41 -0.08
N GLY A 85 -10.04 -19.81 -1.10
CA GLY A 85 -10.90 -20.97 -0.97
C GLY A 85 -10.00 -22.12 -0.51
N PRO A 86 -10.48 -23.00 0.40
CA PRO A 86 -9.70 -24.18 0.76
C PRO A 86 -9.30 -24.85 -0.56
N ALA A 87 -8.00 -25.10 -0.73
CA ALA A 87 -7.51 -25.89 -1.85
C ALA A 87 -8.33 -27.18 -1.88
N ARG A 88 -9.15 -27.34 -2.92
CA ARG A 88 -9.85 -28.60 -3.18
C ARG A 88 -8.85 -29.62 -3.68
#